data_AF-A0A7Y2XK41-F1
#
_entry.id   AF-A0A7Y2XK41-F1
#
_cell.length_a   1.000
_cell.length_b   1.000
_cell.length_c   1.000
_cell.angle_alpha   90.00
_cell.angle_beta   90.00
_cell.angle_gamma   90.00
#
_symmetry.space_group_name_H-M   'P 1'
#
loop_
_entity.id
_entity.type
_entity.pdbx_description
1 polymer ?
#
loop_
_entity_poly.entity_id
_entity_poly.type
_entity_poly.pdbx_seq_one_letter_code
_entity_poly.pdbx_strand_id
1 'polypeptide(L)'
;MPASVSHLLTRQSHRGPKAPAVTVLEDVTFERGRAHEICGNARRTMAFAVAQAMVGNILWIRPTWAPGRLNPEGFMRFVDPGRIIMATPKRPEDLLWCTEEALRAGVVPLIVADLPGPPGLTAVRRLHLAAETGAELSGSPPLGLLLTPEKGGAPGVESRWAMNPAHVDTKAEAWVLDRVRARTAPEKRFYIKGLKEGFALTERPSSDASAT
;
A
#
# COMPACT_ATOMS: atom_id res chain seq x y z
N MET A 1 -3.24 38.32 -44.30
CA MET A 1 -3.06 38.12 -42.84
C MET A 1 -3.75 36.80 -42.47
N PRO A 2 -3.06 35.66 -42.36
CA PRO A 2 -3.70 34.45 -41.85
C PRO A 2 -3.81 34.53 -40.32
N ALA A 3 -5.00 34.23 -39.80
CA ALA A 3 -5.30 34.24 -38.37
C ALA A 3 -4.48 33.16 -37.66
N SER A 4 -3.80 33.54 -36.58
CA SER A 4 -3.10 32.62 -35.68
C SER A 4 -4.13 31.73 -34.97
N VAL A 5 -4.14 30.45 -35.31
CA VAL A 5 -4.93 29.45 -34.59
C VAL A 5 -4.20 29.11 -33.30
N SER A 6 -4.62 29.73 -32.20
CA SER A 6 -4.20 29.34 -30.86
C SER A 6 -4.71 27.93 -30.57
N HIS A 7 -3.84 26.93 -30.69
CA HIS A 7 -4.12 25.61 -30.16
C HIS A 7 -4.19 25.69 -28.63
N LEU A 8 -5.41 25.73 -28.09
CA LEU A 8 -5.67 25.56 -26.68
C LEU A 8 -5.18 24.16 -26.28
N LEU A 9 -4.01 24.10 -25.63
CA LEU A 9 -3.56 22.93 -24.89
C LEU A 9 -4.55 22.69 -23.75
N THR A 10 -5.57 21.88 -24.00
CA THR A 10 -6.43 21.38 -22.93
C THR A 10 -5.57 20.50 -22.03
N ARG A 11 -5.48 20.86 -20.73
CA ARG A 11 -4.96 19.97 -19.68
C ARG A 11 -5.94 18.82 -19.37
N GLN A 12 -6.65 18.32 -20.38
CA GLN A 12 -7.40 17.08 -20.24
C GLN A 12 -6.38 15.96 -20.25
N SER A 13 -6.27 15.22 -19.14
CA SER A 13 -5.45 14.02 -19.14
C SER A 13 -6.04 13.05 -20.16
N HIS A 14 -5.27 12.67 -21.18
CA HIS A 14 -5.58 11.57 -22.10
C HIS A 14 -5.55 10.19 -21.41
N ARG A 15 -5.88 10.14 -20.11
CA ARG A 15 -5.97 8.89 -19.37
C ARG A 15 -7.30 8.24 -19.70
N GLY A 16 -7.26 6.99 -20.13
CA GLY A 16 -8.44 6.14 -20.17
C GLY A 16 -9.13 6.06 -18.81
N PRO A 17 -10.33 5.45 -18.74
CA PRO A 17 -11.08 5.35 -17.49
C PRO A 17 -10.21 4.77 -16.38
N LYS A 18 -10.10 5.50 -15.28
CA LYS A 18 -9.29 5.10 -14.12
C LYS A 18 -9.89 3.84 -13.52
N ALA A 19 -9.09 2.77 -13.41
CA ALA A 19 -9.53 1.56 -12.72
C ALA A 19 -9.96 1.90 -11.28
N PRO A 20 -10.99 1.22 -10.75
CA PRO A 20 -11.47 1.50 -9.41
C PRO A 20 -10.38 1.26 -8.37
N ALA A 21 -10.32 2.13 -7.37
CA ALA A 21 -9.44 1.96 -6.22
C ALA A 21 -9.72 0.63 -5.51
N VAL A 22 -8.70 0.08 -4.86
CA VAL A 22 -8.83 -1.08 -3.98
C VAL A 22 -9.39 -0.60 -2.65
N THR A 23 -10.63 -0.97 -2.35
CA THR A 23 -11.28 -0.70 -1.06
C THR A 23 -11.01 -1.85 -0.11
N VAL A 24 -10.34 -1.58 1.01
CA VAL A 24 -10.07 -2.57 2.07
C VAL A 24 -11.17 -2.55 3.12
N LEU A 25 -11.57 -1.33 3.51
CA LEU A 25 -12.70 -1.00 4.37
C LEU A 25 -13.32 0.27 3.81
N GLU A 26 -14.58 0.56 4.15
CA GLU A 26 -15.37 1.74 3.73
C GLU A 26 -14.53 2.90 3.14
N ASP A 27 -13.83 3.65 4.00
CA ASP A 27 -13.03 4.84 3.66
C ASP A 27 -11.51 4.56 3.52
N VAL A 28 -11.12 3.29 3.56
CA VAL A 28 -9.72 2.83 3.48
C VAL A 28 -9.45 2.30 2.08
N THR A 29 -9.08 3.22 1.19
CA THR A 29 -8.89 2.96 -0.24
C THR A 29 -7.44 3.20 -0.69
N PHE A 30 -7.03 2.40 -1.70
CA PHE A 30 -5.72 2.47 -2.33
C PHE A 30 -5.89 2.62 -3.84
N GLU A 31 -5.32 3.67 -4.39
CA GLU A 31 -5.45 4.00 -5.81
C GLU A 31 -4.54 3.10 -6.64
N ARG A 32 -5.11 2.47 -7.67
CA ARG A 32 -4.29 1.65 -8.58
C ARG A 32 -3.41 2.52 -9.48
N GLY A 33 -2.33 1.95 -10.00
CA GLY A 33 -1.34 2.67 -10.80
C GLY A 33 -0.55 3.70 -9.98
N ARG A 34 -0.52 3.54 -8.65
CA ARG A 34 0.14 4.45 -7.70
C ARG A 34 0.92 3.69 -6.65
N ALA A 35 1.93 4.38 -6.11
CA ALA A 35 2.66 3.94 -4.93
C ALA A 35 2.09 4.57 -3.65
N HIS A 36 1.80 3.71 -2.66
CA HIS A 36 1.32 4.07 -1.34
C HIS A 36 2.33 3.65 -0.27
N GLU A 37 2.32 4.33 0.87
CA GLU A 37 3.14 3.96 2.03
C GLU A 37 2.28 3.40 3.15
N ILE A 38 2.77 2.34 3.78
CA ILE A 38 2.22 1.81 5.02
C ILE A 38 3.36 1.74 6.05
N CYS A 39 3.19 2.44 7.16
CA CYS A 39 4.14 2.46 8.28
C CYS A 39 3.50 1.97 9.58
N GLY A 40 4.27 2.00 10.66
CA GLY A 40 3.87 1.48 11.98
C GLY A 40 4.20 0.00 12.19
N ASN A 41 3.95 -0.46 13.42
CA ASN A 41 4.31 -1.80 13.86
C ASN A 41 3.45 -2.90 13.21
N ALA A 42 2.24 -2.55 12.75
CA ALA A 42 1.32 -3.47 12.08
C ALA A 42 1.26 -3.27 10.54
N ARG A 43 2.26 -2.60 9.93
CA ARG A 43 2.29 -2.33 8.48
C ARG A 43 2.11 -3.56 7.59
N ARG A 44 2.67 -4.71 7.99
CA ARG A 44 2.52 -5.97 7.25
C ARG A 44 1.10 -6.51 7.33
N THR A 45 0.44 -6.38 8.48
CA THR A 45 -0.98 -6.72 8.65
C THR A 45 -1.86 -5.91 7.70
N MET A 46 -1.62 -4.60 7.59
CA MET A 46 -2.35 -3.77 6.62
C MET A 46 -2.07 -4.18 5.16
N ALA A 47 -0.82 -4.52 4.83
CA ALA A 47 -0.48 -5.01 3.49
C ALA A 47 -1.25 -6.30 3.14
N PHE A 48 -1.43 -7.20 4.11
CA PHE A 48 -2.27 -8.39 3.93
C PHE A 48 -3.76 -8.06 3.84
N ALA A 49 -4.25 -7.03 4.53
CA ALA A 49 -5.61 -6.53 4.36
C ALA A 49 -5.86 -6.06 2.92
N VAL A 50 -4.91 -5.30 2.36
CA VAL A 50 -4.96 -4.86 0.95
C VAL A 50 -4.92 -6.07 0.02
N ALA A 51 -4.03 -7.02 0.27
CA ALA A 51 -3.90 -8.23 -0.54
C ALA A 51 -5.15 -9.13 -0.51
N GLN A 52 -5.87 -9.18 0.61
CA GLN A 52 -7.15 -9.87 0.75
C GLN A 52 -8.24 -9.24 -0.13
N ALA A 53 -8.24 -7.91 -0.27
CA ALA A 53 -9.16 -7.16 -1.14
C ALA A 53 -8.82 -7.23 -2.64
N MET A 54 -7.79 -8.00 -3.02
CA MET A 54 -7.32 -8.12 -4.40
C MET A 54 -7.24 -9.58 -4.83
N VAL A 55 -7.42 -9.83 -6.13
CA VAL A 55 -7.22 -11.14 -6.77
C VAL A 55 -5.86 -11.16 -7.50
N GLY A 56 -5.23 -12.33 -7.56
CA GLY A 56 -3.98 -12.55 -8.30
C GLY A 56 -2.74 -12.62 -7.41
N ASN A 57 -1.58 -12.82 -8.05
CA ASN A 57 -0.30 -12.98 -7.35
C ASN A 57 0.16 -11.68 -6.68
N ILE A 58 1.01 -11.83 -5.68
CA ILE A 58 1.58 -10.75 -4.88
C ILE A 58 3.08 -10.89 -4.95
N LEU A 59 3.77 -9.89 -5.46
CA LEU A 59 5.22 -9.85 -5.43
C LEU A 59 5.66 -9.18 -4.13
N TRP A 60 6.24 -9.94 -3.21
CA TRP A 60 6.77 -9.43 -1.96
C TRP A 60 8.29 -9.31 -2.04
N ILE A 61 8.76 -8.07 -2.10
CA ILE A 61 10.17 -7.69 -2.20
C ILE A 61 10.66 -7.31 -0.81
N ARG A 62 11.68 -7.98 -0.30
CA ARG A 62 12.30 -7.65 0.99
C ARG A 62 13.80 -7.90 0.97
N PRO A 63 14.62 -7.16 1.72
CA PRO A 63 16.05 -7.42 1.75
C PRO A 63 16.35 -8.78 2.39
N THR A 64 17.34 -9.50 1.86
CA THR A 64 17.72 -10.82 2.39
C THR A 64 18.24 -10.75 3.83
N TRP A 65 18.83 -9.62 4.23
CA TRP A 65 19.40 -9.40 5.57
C TRP A 65 18.38 -8.91 6.61
N ALA A 66 17.14 -8.58 6.22
CA ALA A 66 16.18 -8.11 7.21
C ALA A 66 15.71 -9.25 8.14
N PRO A 67 15.64 -9.00 9.47
CA PRO A 67 15.03 -9.93 10.39
C PRO A 67 13.51 -10.03 10.17
N GLY A 68 12.89 -11.05 10.74
CA GLY A 68 11.44 -11.25 10.68
C GLY A 68 10.95 -11.67 9.29
N ARG A 69 11.28 -12.91 8.91
CA ARG A 69 10.68 -13.54 7.72
C ARG A 69 9.17 -13.65 7.90
N LEU A 70 8.43 -13.55 6.79
CA LEU A 70 7.02 -13.88 6.80
C LEU A 70 6.84 -15.36 7.12
N ASN A 71 6.06 -15.67 8.16
CA ASN A 71 5.60 -17.01 8.44
C ASN A 71 4.17 -17.17 7.87
N PRO A 72 3.95 -18.12 6.93
CA PRO A 72 2.62 -18.41 6.37
C PRO A 72 1.50 -18.53 7.41
N GLU A 73 1.75 -19.17 8.55
CA GLU A 73 0.73 -19.34 9.61
C GLU A 73 0.20 -17.99 10.13
N GLY A 74 1.05 -16.95 10.12
CA GLY A 74 0.67 -15.61 10.59
C GLY A 74 -0.27 -14.86 9.65
N PHE A 75 -0.35 -15.25 8.37
CA PHE A 75 -1.12 -14.51 7.37
C PHE A 75 -2.02 -15.36 6.47
N MET A 76 -1.96 -16.70 6.53
CA MET A 76 -2.74 -17.59 5.66
C MET A 76 -4.26 -17.42 5.81
N ARG A 77 -4.71 -16.85 6.94
CA ARG A 77 -6.10 -16.44 7.15
C ARG A 77 -6.57 -15.26 6.29
N PHE A 78 -5.65 -14.46 5.76
CA PHE A 78 -5.97 -13.31 4.89
C PHE A 78 -5.82 -13.66 3.43
N VAL A 79 -4.75 -14.39 3.11
CA VAL A 79 -4.27 -14.60 1.75
C VAL A 79 -3.69 -16.00 1.68
N ASP A 80 -4.07 -16.75 0.65
CA ASP A 80 -3.42 -18.02 0.30
C ASP A 80 -1.91 -17.79 0.12
N PRO A 81 -1.05 -18.45 0.93
CA PRO A 81 0.40 -18.35 0.79
C PRO A 81 0.92 -18.65 -0.62
N GLY A 82 0.22 -19.48 -1.40
CA GLY A 82 0.56 -19.78 -2.79
C GLY A 82 0.50 -18.57 -3.73
N ARG A 83 -0.18 -17.48 -3.34
CA ARG A 83 -0.23 -16.22 -4.10
C ARG A 83 1.04 -15.39 -3.97
N ILE A 84 1.90 -15.67 -2.98
CA ILE A 84 3.05 -14.81 -2.67
C ILE A 84 4.29 -15.32 -3.41
N ILE A 85 4.82 -14.46 -4.28
CA ILE A 85 6.12 -14.62 -4.91
C ILE A 85 7.12 -13.77 -4.13
N MET A 86 8.14 -14.40 -3.56
CA MET A 86 9.17 -13.71 -2.77
C MET A 86 10.35 -13.30 -3.64
N ALA A 87 10.70 -12.02 -3.65
CA ALA A 87 11.97 -11.52 -4.16
C ALA A 87 12.84 -11.04 -2.98
N THR A 88 14.07 -11.57 -2.88
CA THR A 88 14.98 -11.28 -1.76
C THR A 88 16.33 -10.73 -2.22
N PRO A 89 16.37 -9.51 -2.78
CA PRO A 89 17.62 -8.93 -3.27
C PRO A 89 18.67 -8.77 -2.15
N LYS A 90 19.94 -8.74 -2.57
CA LYS A 90 21.13 -8.70 -1.69
C LYS A 90 21.68 -7.29 -1.47
N ARG A 91 21.25 -6.29 -2.24
CA ARG A 91 21.69 -4.90 -2.09
C ARG A 91 20.51 -3.94 -1.88
N PRO A 92 20.66 -2.88 -1.06
CA PRO A 92 19.56 -1.93 -0.80
C PRO A 92 18.98 -1.28 -2.06
N GLU A 93 19.84 -0.92 -3.02
CA GLU A 93 19.45 -0.29 -4.29
C GLU A 93 18.56 -1.19 -5.16
N ASP A 94 18.76 -2.50 -5.08
CA ASP A 94 17.99 -3.49 -5.85
C ASP A 94 16.54 -3.56 -5.37
N LEU A 95 16.22 -3.18 -4.12
CA LEU A 95 14.85 -3.21 -3.60
C LEU A 95 13.92 -2.31 -4.42
N LEU A 96 14.34 -1.05 -4.60
CA LEU A 96 13.56 -0.06 -5.34
C LEU A 96 13.62 -0.34 -6.84
N TRP A 97 14.74 -0.85 -7.35
CA TRP A 97 14.85 -1.27 -8.74
C TRP A 97 13.89 -2.42 -9.07
N CYS A 98 13.88 -3.50 -8.27
CA CYS A 98 12.92 -4.60 -8.44
C CYS A 98 11.46 -4.12 -8.34
N THR A 99 11.18 -3.19 -7.42
CA THR A 99 9.83 -2.61 -7.27
C THR A 99 9.43 -1.85 -8.53
N GLU A 100 10.34 -1.05 -9.09
CA GLU A 100 10.13 -0.29 -10.31
C GLU A 100 9.90 -1.20 -11.53
N GLU A 101 10.75 -2.21 -11.74
CA GLU A 101 10.59 -3.15 -12.85
C GLU A 101 9.29 -3.95 -12.75
N ALA A 102 8.92 -4.39 -11.55
CA ALA A 102 7.67 -5.12 -11.34
C ALA A 102 6.43 -4.25 -11.63
N LEU A 103 6.44 -2.99 -11.18
CA LEU A 103 5.39 -2.03 -11.50
C LEU A 103 5.33 -1.74 -13.00
N ARG A 104 6.48 -1.54 -13.65
CA ARG A 104 6.57 -1.28 -15.10
C ARG A 104 6.06 -2.45 -15.93
N ALA A 105 6.35 -3.67 -15.51
CA ALA A 105 5.89 -4.87 -16.21
C ALA A 105 4.36 -5.02 -16.15
N GLY A 106 3.72 -4.58 -15.06
CA GLY A 106 2.26 -4.63 -14.91
C GLY A 106 1.66 -6.04 -14.85
N VAL A 107 2.48 -7.09 -14.75
CA VAL A 107 2.04 -8.50 -14.78
C VAL A 107 1.48 -8.95 -13.43
N VAL A 108 2.00 -8.40 -12.33
CA VAL A 108 1.56 -8.71 -10.98
C VAL A 108 0.70 -7.55 -10.45
N PRO A 109 -0.53 -7.81 -9.96
CA PRO A 109 -1.45 -6.74 -9.57
C PRO A 109 -1.04 -6.02 -8.28
N LEU A 110 -0.32 -6.68 -7.37
CA LEU A 110 0.13 -6.11 -6.10
C LEU A 110 1.64 -6.33 -5.90
N ILE A 111 2.36 -5.23 -5.76
CA ILE A 111 3.80 -5.21 -5.45
C ILE A 111 3.97 -4.64 -4.06
N VAL A 112 4.54 -5.43 -3.15
CA VAL A 112 4.84 -5.02 -1.77
C VAL A 112 6.35 -4.93 -1.59
N ALA A 113 6.86 -3.75 -1.25
CA ALA A 113 8.26 -3.52 -0.93
C ALA A 113 8.43 -3.31 0.58
N ASP A 114 8.96 -4.30 1.30
CA ASP A 114 9.31 -4.22 2.72
C ASP A 114 10.70 -3.59 2.85
N LEU A 115 10.72 -2.27 3.01
CA LEU A 115 11.93 -1.45 2.93
C LEU A 115 12.56 -1.23 4.31
N PRO A 116 13.90 -1.09 4.39
CA PRO A 116 14.59 -0.75 5.63
C PRO A 116 14.33 0.69 6.10
N GLY A 117 13.77 1.55 5.23
CA GLY A 117 13.50 2.95 5.50
C GLY A 117 12.70 3.60 4.35
N PRO A 118 12.17 4.82 4.57
CA PRO A 118 11.43 5.53 3.53
C PRO A 118 12.34 5.94 2.35
N PRO A 119 11.96 5.63 1.10
CA PRO A 119 12.72 6.07 -0.06
C PRO A 119 12.56 7.57 -0.30
N GLY A 120 13.51 8.18 -1.01
CA GLY A 120 13.46 9.59 -1.38
C GLY A 120 12.46 9.91 -2.51
N LEU A 121 12.17 11.20 -2.70
CA LEU A 121 11.15 11.69 -3.64
C LEU A 121 11.37 11.24 -5.08
N THR A 122 12.61 11.26 -5.55
CA THR A 122 12.97 10.85 -6.91
C THR A 122 12.62 9.38 -7.16
N ALA A 123 12.90 8.50 -6.19
CA ALA A 123 12.54 7.10 -6.30
C ALA A 123 11.01 6.93 -6.34
N VAL A 124 10.27 7.56 -5.43
CA VAL A 124 8.80 7.47 -5.40
C VAL A 124 8.17 7.99 -6.71
N ARG A 125 8.71 9.07 -7.30
CA ARG A 125 8.26 9.56 -8.62
C ARG A 125 8.48 8.53 -9.73
N ARG A 126 9.63 7.86 -9.75
CA ARG A 126 9.90 6.77 -10.71
C ARG A 126 8.94 5.61 -10.53
N LEU A 127 8.59 5.25 -9.29
CA LEU A 127 7.61 4.20 -9.03
C LEU A 127 6.21 4.55 -9.56
N HIS A 128 5.77 5.81 -9.44
CA HIS A 128 4.50 6.24 -10.04
C HIS A 128 4.53 6.16 -11.57
N LEU A 129 5.63 6.59 -12.21
CA LEU A 129 5.78 6.48 -13.67
C LEU A 129 5.79 5.02 -14.11
N ALA A 130 6.49 4.15 -13.39
CA ALA A 130 6.51 2.72 -13.67
C ALA A 130 5.10 2.10 -13.54
N ALA A 131 4.36 2.44 -12.48
CA ALA A 131 2.99 1.97 -12.30
C ALA A 131 2.04 2.46 -13.42
N GLU A 132 2.25 3.69 -13.92
CA GLU A 132 1.54 4.22 -15.08
C GLU A 132 1.88 3.44 -16.36
N THR A 133 3.16 3.18 -16.63
CA THR A 133 3.58 2.34 -17.77
C THR A 133 3.01 0.93 -17.68
N GLY A 134 3.04 0.29 -16.51
CA GLY A 134 2.48 -1.05 -16.34
C GLY A 134 0.96 -1.09 -16.53
N ALA A 135 0.26 -0.02 -16.15
CA ALA A 135 -1.17 0.13 -16.40
C ALA A 135 -1.49 0.21 -17.90
N GLU A 136 -0.70 0.97 -18.66
CA GLU A 136 -0.86 1.11 -20.11
C GLU A 136 -0.59 -0.22 -20.85
N LEU A 137 0.43 -0.97 -20.43
CA LEU A 137 0.82 -2.23 -21.08
C LEU A 137 -0.14 -3.40 -20.78
N SER A 138 -0.64 -3.50 -19.54
CA SER A 138 -1.45 -4.65 -19.10
C SER A 138 -2.96 -4.42 -19.16
N GLY A 139 -3.40 -3.15 -19.25
CA GLY A 139 -4.80 -2.77 -19.10
C GLY A 139 -5.35 -2.89 -17.66
N SER A 140 -4.55 -3.37 -16.70
CA SER A 140 -4.92 -3.53 -15.30
C SER A 140 -3.88 -2.85 -14.40
N PRO A 141 -4.16 -1.64 -13.89
CA PRO A 141 -3.12 -0.86 -13.21
C PRO A 141 -2.60 -1.56 -11.94
N PRO A 142 -1.27 -1.80 -11.83
CA PRO A 142 -0.69 -2.44 -10.66
C PRO A 142 -0.69 -1.49 -9.46
N LEU A 143 -0.75 -2.05 -8.24
CA LEU A 143 -0.69 -1.30 -6.98
C LEU A 143 0.67 -1.50 -6.31
N GLY A 144 1.34 -0.41 -5.95
CA GLY A 144 2.59 -0.44 -5.19
C GLY A 144 2.37 -0.10 -3.71
N LEU A 145 2.82 -0.96 -2.80
CA LEU A 145 2.85 -0.73 -1.35
C LEU A 145 4.29 -0.68 -0.85
N LEU A 146 4.68 0.46 -0.28
CA LEU A 146 5.96 0.66 0.39
C LEU A 146 5.75 0.47 1.88
N LEU A 147 6.26 -0.62 2.43
CA LEU A 147 6.24 -0.82 3.88
C LEU A 147 7.51 -0.22 4.46
N THR A 148 7.35 0.78 5.32
CA THR A 148 8.46 1.50 5.94
C THR A 148 8.37 1.37 7.47
N PRO A 149 9.51 1.26 8.18
CA PRO A 149 9.49 1.16 9.62
C PRO A 149 9.05 2.46 10.29
N GLU A 150 8.79 2.38 11.60
CA GLU A 150 8.48 3.53 12.46
C GLU A 150 7.34 4.39 11.88
N LYS A 151 7.56 5.71 11.78
CA LYS A 151 6.58 6.69 11.29
C LYS A 151 6.52 6.78 9.76
N GLY A 152 7.34 6.01 9.05
CA GLY A 152 7.53 6.15 7.62
C GLY A 152 8.10 7.51 7.26
N GLY A 153 7.79 8.02 6.07
CA GLY A 153 8.30 9.32 5.62
C GLY A 153 8.50 9.46 4.12
N ALA A 154 8.13 8.46 3.30
CA ALA A 154 8.35 8.49 1.86
C ALA A 154 7.61 9.69 1.22
N PRO A 155 8.31 10.69 0.67
CA PRO A 155 7.66 11.86 0.10
C PRO A 155 7.09 11.53 -1.28
N GLY A 156 5.96 12.17 -1.63
CA GLY A 156 5.34 12.01 -2.95
C GLY A 156 4.51 10.75 -3.15
N VAL A 157 4.31 9.93 -2.11
CA VAL A 157 3.36 8.81 -2.15
C VAL A 157 1.93 9.30 -2.29
N GLU A 158 1.06 8.48 -2.89
CA GLU A 158 -0.33 8.82 -3.14
C GLU A 158 -1.13 8.91 -1.83
N SER A 159 -0.92 7.95 -0.92
CA SER A 159 -1.34 8.06 0.47
C SER A 159 -0.35 7.35 1.40
N ARG A 160 -0.37 7.76 2.68
CA ARG A 160 0.40 7.17 3.78
C ARG A 160 -0.55 6.75 4.88
N TRP A 161 -0.39 5.51 5.32
CA TRP A 161 -1.19 4.90 6.36
C TRP A 161 -0.27 4.41 7.50
N ALA A 162 -0.56 4.75 8.74
CA ALA A 162 0.15 4.22 9.90
C ALA A 162 -0.75 3.24 10.65
N MET A 163 -0.36 1.97 10.71
CA MET A 163 -1.10 0.94 11.44
C MET A 163 -0.33 0.49 12.67
N ASN A 164 -0.96 0.53 13.84
CA ASN A 164 -0.39 0.09 15.10
C ASN A 164 -1.33 -0.88 15.83
N PRO A 165 -0.78 -1.89 16.53
CA PRO A 165 -1.58 -2.78 17.37
C PRO A 165 -2.22 -1.99 18.51
N ALA A 166 -3.47 -2.32 18.82
CA ALA A 166 -4.25 -1.73 19.91
C ALA A 166 -5.02 -2.83 20.67
N HIS A 167 -4.37 -3.98 20.85
CA HIS A 167 -4.89 -5.12 21.58
C HIS A 167 -5.10 -4.75 23.05
N VAL A 168 -6.37 -4.68 23.49
CA VAL A 168 -6.72 -4.36 24.88
C VAL A 168 -6.88 -5.64 25.70
N ASP A 169 -7.47 -6.68 25.12
CA ASP A 169 -7.57 -8.01 25.72
C ASP A 169 -6.77 -9.04 24.88
N THR A 170 -6.53 -10.23 25.45
CA THR A 170 -5.82 -11.32 24.75
C THR A 170 -6.72 -12.12 23.81
N LYS A 171 -8.03 -11.81 23.75
CA LYS A 171 -9.05 -12.59 23.05
C LYS A 171 -9.50 -11.94 21.75
N ALA A 172 -9.29 -10.65 21.58
CA ALA A 172 -9.76 -9.82 20.49
C ALA A 172 -8.60 -9.01 19.93
N GLU A 173 -8.26 -9.33 18.69
CA GLU A 173 -7.24 -8.59 17.98
C GLU A 173 -7.81 -7.25 17.48
N ALA A 174 -7.05 -6.15 17.66
CA ALA A 174 -7.48 -4.79 17.38
C ALA A 174 -6.30 -3.92 16.94
N TRP A 175 -6.58 -2.91 16.10
CA TRP A 175 -5.61 -1.95 15.60
C TRP A 175 -6.19 -0.55 15.52
N VAL A 176 -5.29 0.41 15.53
CA VAL A 176 -5.54 1.78 15.09
C VAL A 176 -4.86 1.97 13.74
N LEU A 177 -5.60 2.50 12.78
CA LEU A 177 -5.11 2.88 11.47
C LEU A 177 -5.30 4.38 11.29
N ASP A 178 -4.22 5.11 11.03
CA ASP A 178 -4.24 6.53 10.74
C ASP A 178 -3.97 6.75 9.25
N ARG A 179 -4.88 7.44 8.55
CA ARG A 179 -4.56 8.08 7.27
C ARG A 179 -3.74 9.33 7.57
N VAL A 180 -2.43 9.18 7.57
CA VAL A 180 -1.47 10.27 7.86
C VAL A 180 -1.37 11.25 6.69
N ARG A 181 -1.57 10.76 5.47
CA ARG A 181 -1.57 11.59 4.26
C ARG A 181 -2.41 10.94 3.18
N ALA A 182 -3.15 11.73 2.42
CA ALA A 182 -3.65 11.33 1.11
C ALA A 182 -3.75 12.58 0.22
N ARG A 183 -3.64 12.41 -1.10
CA ARG A 183 -3.77 13.55 -2.03
C ARG A 183 -5.19 14.11 -2.10
N THR A 184 -6.19 13.26 -1.91
CA THR A 184 -7.61 13.58 -2.17
C THR A 184 -8.49 13.49 -0.92
N ALA A 185 -7.93 13.16 0.24
CA ALA A 185 -8.70 12.96 1.47
C ALA A 185 -7.95 13.50 2.69
N PRO A 186 -8.67 14.05 3.69
CA PRO A 186 -8.07 14.61 4.90
C PRO A 186 -7.52 13.50 5.81
N GLU A 187 -6.70 13.86 6.79
CA GLU A 187 -6.29 12.93 7.84
C GLU A 187 -7.52 12.35 8.57
N LYS A 188 -7.49 11.05 8.88
CA LYS A 188 -8.59 10.36 9.58
C LYS A 188 -8.06 9.14 10.31
N ARG A 189 -8.61 8.87 11.50
CA ARG A 189 -8.30 7.69 12.32
C ARG A 189 -9.42 6.66 12.21
N PHE A 190 -9.04 5.40 12.15
CA PHE A 190 -9.91 4.24 12.11
C PHE A 190 -9.54 3.28 13.23
N TYR A 191 -10.55 2.62 13.81
CA TYR A 191 -10.38 1.53 14.76
C TYR A 191 -10.85 0.26 14.10
N ILE A 192 -10.04 -0.79 14.20
CA ILE A 192 -10.23 -2.02 13.45
C ILE A 192 -10.21 -3.18 14.44
N LYS A 193 -11.16 -4.11 14.32
CA LYS A 193 -11.16 -5.40 15.04
C LYS A 193 -11.32 -6.58 14.08
N GLY A 194 -10.98 -7.78 14.58
CA GLY A 194 -11.51 -9.05 14.07
C GLY A 194 -10.79 -9.63 12.85
N LEU A 195 -9.52 -10.04 12.95
CA LEU A 195 -8.84 -10.71 11.82
C LEU A 195 -9.41 -12.10 11.47
N LYS A 196 -10.26 -12.70 12.31
CA LYS A 196 -10.78 -14.07 12.08
C LYS A 196 -11.90 -14.16 11.04
N GLU A 197 -12.68 -13.08 10.84
CA GLU A 197 -13.86 -13.08 9.96
C GLU A 197 -13.79 -12.01 8.85
N GLY A 198 -12.74 -11.20 8.83
CA GLY A 198 -12.55 -10.08 7.92
C GLY A 198 -12.34 -8.80 8.72
N PHE A 199 -11.41 -7.95 8.27
CA PHE A 199 -11.17 -6.65 8.90
C PHE A 199 -12.51 -5.90 9.03
N ALA A 200 -12.87 -5.48 10.24
CA ALA A 200 -14.09 -4.72 10.49
C ALA A 200 -13.76 -3.38 11.16
N LEU A 201 -14.39 -2.30 10.68
CA LEU A 201 -14.36 -1.01 11.36
C LEU A 201 -15.14 -1.10 12.66
N THR A 202 -14.63 -0.46 13.70
CA THR A 202 -15.32 -0.33 14.98
C THR A 202 -15.31 1.11 15.45
N GLU A 203 -16.17 1.39 16.42
CA GLU A 203 -16.03 2.62 17.19
C GLU A 203 -14.68 2.63 17.94
N ARG A 204 -14.30 3.84 18.38
CA ARG A 204 -13.17 4.00 19.29
C ARG A 204 -13.38 3.07 20.49
N PRO A 205 -12.39 2.25 20.88
CA PRO A 205 -12.48 1.50 22.12
C PRO A 205 -12.79 2.47 23.25
N SER A 206 -13.88 2.26 23.97
CA SER A 206 -14.14 2.95 25.22
C SER A 206 -12.95 2.66 26.12
N SER A 207 -12.18 3.68 26.50
CA SER A 207 -11.28 3.54 27.63
C SER A 207 -12.16 3.17 28.81
N ASP A 208 -11.96 2.00 29.41
CA ASP A 208 -12.55 1.75 30.72
C ASP A 208 -12.17 2.93 31.62
N ALA A 209 -13.21 3.57 32.15
CA ALA A 209 -13.09 4.36 33.35
C ALA A 209 -12.45 3.48 34.43
N SER A 210 -11.71 4.13 35.34
CA SER A 210 -11.07 3.56 36.55
C SER A 210 -9.61 3.13 36.38
N ALA A 211 -8.72 4.11 36.35
CA ALA A 211 -7.61 4.06 37.30
C ALA A 211 -8.17 4.57 38.63
N THR A 212 -8.50 3.64 39.53
CA THR A 212 -8.64 3.91 40.97
C THR A 212 -7.26 3.93 41.61
#